data_AF-A0A1F5Z1G4-F1
#
_entry.id   AF-A0A1F5Z1G4-F1
#
_cell.length_a   1.000
_cell.length_b   1.000
_cell.length_c   1.000
_cell.angle_alpha   90.00
_cell.angle_beta   90.00
_cell.angle_gamma   90.00
#
_symmetry.space_group_name_H-M   'P 1'
#
loop_
_entity.id
_entity.type
_entity.pdbx_description
1 polymer ?
#
loop_
_entity_poly.entity_id
_entity_poly.type
_entity_poly.pdbx_seq_one_letter_code
_entity_poly.pdbx_strand_id
1 'polypeptide(L)'
;MPEKRTYADRREYLKIAVTKRRRKLKQMVTEYKGGKCSICGYNKCVWALDLHHRDNSIKEFGLSVRGLTRSWEKIKLEADKCVLVCANCHREIHAGIAQLSSEN
;
A
#
# COMPACT_ATOMS: atom_id res chain seq x y z
N MET A 1 -41.08 -10.57 -6.54
CA MET A 1 -40.14 -9.81 -7.39
C MET A 1 -39.04 -9.27 -6.49
N PRO A 2 -37.74 -9.43 -6.78
CA PRO A 2 -36.73 -8.83 -5.91
C PRO A 2 -36.87 -7.30 -6.01
N GLU A 3 -36.87 -6.61 -4.88
CA GLU A 3 -36.98 -5.15 -4.81
C GLU A 3 -35.93 -4.49 -5.71
N LYS A 4 -36.35 -3.49 -6.49
CA LYS A 4 -35.47 -2.76 -7.40
C LYS A 4 -34.48 -1.94 -6.56
N ARG A 5 -33.19 -2.26 -6.66
CA ARG A 5 -32.10 -1.49 -6.01
C ARG A 5 -32.21 0.01 -6.30
N THR A 6 -32.07 0.83 -5.27
CA THR A 6 -32.04 2.28 -5.39
C THR A 6 -30.64 2.79 -5.76
N TYR A 7 -30.54 4.06 -6.19
CA TYR A 7 -29.25 4.72 -6.42
C TYR A 7 -28.40 4.81 -5.14
N ALA A 8 -29.03 5.00 -3.98
CA ALA A 8 -28.36 5.01 -2.68
C ALA A 8 -27.73 3.65 -2.35
N ASP A 9 -28.44 2.55 -2.62
CA ASP A 9 -27.91 1.19 -2.42
C ASP A 9 -26.70 0.91 -3.33
N ARG A 10 -26.76 1.41 -4.57
CA ARG A 10 -25.63 1.31 -5.51
C ARG A 10 -24.41 2.07 -4.99
N ARG A 11 -24.60 3.28 -4.46
CA ARG A 11 -23.51 4.10 -3.88
C ARG A 11 -22.83 3.35 -2.73
N GLU A 12 -23.62 2.78 -1.82
CA GLU A 12 -23.07 2.08 -0.66
C GLU A 12 -22.34 0.79 -1.05
N TYR A 13 -22.93 0.02 -1.96
CA TYR A 13 -22.27 -1.14 -2.57
C TYR A 13 -20.90 -0.78 -3.19
N LEU A 14 -20.83 0.31 -3.96
CA LEU A 14 -19.59 0.75 -4.60
C LEU A 14 -18.51 1.13 -3.58
N LYS A 15 -18.86 1.83 -2.48
CA LYS A 15 -17.91 2.16 -1.41
C LYS A 15 -17.33 0.91 -0.76
N ILE A 16 -18.18 -0.07 -0.45
CA ILE A 16 -17.78 -1.34 0.15
C ILE A 16 -16.86 -2.10 -0.82
N ALA A 17 -17.23 -2.17 -2.11
CA ALA A 17 -16.44 -2.84 -3.14
C ALA A 17 -15.05 -2.20 -3.32
N VAL A 18 -14.96 -0.87 -3.36
CA VAL A 18 -13.68 -0.13 -3.43
C VAL A 18 -12.83 -0.39 -2.20
N THR A 19 -13.42 -0.37 -1.01
CA THR A 19 -12.72 -0.65 0.25
C THR A 19 -12.17 -2.08 0.23
N LYS A 20 -13.00 -3.07 -0.11
CA LYS A 20 -12.59 -4.48 -0.21
C LYS A 20 -11.44 -4.67 -1.20
N ARG A 21 -11.51 -4.02 -2.37
CA ARG A 21 -10.44 -4.05 -3.38
C ARG A 21 -9.13 -3.46 -2.85
N ARG A 22 -9.18 -2.29 -2.19
CA ARG A 22 -7.99 -1.65 -1.60
C ARG A 22 -7.35 -2.52 -0.53
N ARG A 23 -8.15 -3.18 0.32
CA ARG A 23 -7.64 -4.12 1.33
C ARG A 23 -6.92 -5.31 0.70
N LYS A 24 -7.53 -5.91 -0.33
CA LYS A 24 -6.91 -7.01 -1.08
C LYS A 24 -5.58 -6.60 -1.69
N LEU A 25 -5.53 -5.44 -2.38
CA LEU A 25 -4.31 -4.96 -3.02
C LEU A 25 -3.21 -4.60 -2.01
N LYS A 26 -3.57 -4.05 -0.83
CA LYS A 26 -2.61 -3.76 0.25
C LYS A 26 -1.96 -5.03 0.76
N GLN A 27 -2.74 -6.09 0.95
CA GLN A 27 -2.23 -7.38 1.35
C GLN A 27 -1.29 -7.97 0.29
N MET A 28 -1.74 -8.03 -0.97
CA MET A 28 -0.93 -8.55 -2.08
C MET A 28 0.41 -7.81 -2.24
N VAL A 29 0.42 -6.47 -2.17
CA VAL A 29 1.67 -5.70 -2.32
C VAL A 29 2.60 -5.87 -1.12
N THR A 30 2.05 -6.07 0.07
CA THR A 30 2.83 -6.31 1.29
C THR A 30 3.50 -7.69 1.23
N GLU A 31 2.75 -8.72 0.83
CA GLU A 31 3.26 -10.07 0.59
C GLU A 31 4.33 -10.07 -0.51
N TYR A 32 4.08 -9.39 -1.62
CA TYR A 32 5.04 -9.23 -2.72
C TYR A 32 6.37 -8.61 -2.27
N LYS A 33 6.35 -7.72 -1.26
CA LYS A 33 7.54 -7.07 -0.69
C LYS A 33 8.13 -7.77 0.53
N GLY A 34 7.76 -9.02 0.77
CA GLY A 34 8.35 -9.88 1.80
C GLY A 34 7.65 -9.84 3.15
N GLY A 35 6.51 -9.16 3.28
CA GLY A 35 5.62 -9.29 4.45
C GLY A 35 6.11 -8.64 5.75
N LYS A 36 7.28 -8.00 5.75
CA LYS A 36 7.91 -7.42 6.93
C LYS A 36 8.60 -6.11 6.63
N CYS A 37 8.78 -5.28 7.65
CA CYS A 37 9.59 -4.07 7.54
C CYS A 37 11.04 -4.43 7.20
N SER A 38 11.59 -3.80 6.17
CA SER A 38 12.98 -4.01 5.72
C SER A 38 14.03 -3.48 6.70
N ILE A 39 13.65 -2.59 7.61
CA ILE A 39 14.55 -1.98 8.60
C ILE A 39 14.51 -2.76 9.93
N CYS A 40 13.34 -2.84 10.57
CA CYS A 40 13.22 -3.42 11.91
C CYS A 40 12.58 -4.82 11.96
N GLY A 41 12.20 -5.39 10.80
CA GLY A 41 11.61 -6.73 10.73
C GLY A 41 10.15 -6.84 11.20
N TYR A 42 9.50 -5.74 11.59
CA TYR A 42 8.09 -5.75 12.03
C TYR A 42 7.17 -6.41 11.00
N ASN A 43 6.37 -7.40 11.43
CA ASN A 43 5.46 -8.17 10.58
C ASN A 43 4.10 -8.49 11.26
N LYS A 44 3.81 -7.88 12.42
CA LYS A 44 2.61 -8.23 13.22
C LYS A 44 1.30 -7.74 12.61
N CYS A 45 1.33 -6.62 11.87
CA CYS A 45 0.14 -6.03 11.27
C CYS A 45 0.45 -5.42 9.90
N VAL A 46 -0.17 -5.98 8.86
CA VAL A 46 -0.08 -5.50 7.47
C VAL A 46 -0.47 -4.03 7.33
N TRP A 47 -1.41 -3.56 8.15
CA TRP A 47 -1.90 -2.18 8.12
C TRP A 47 -0.92 -1.17 8.71
N ALA A 48 0.06 -1.63 9.49
CA ALA A 48 1.13 -0.80 10.01
C ALA A 48 2.38 -0.81 9.13
N LEU A 49 2.35 -1.53 7.99
CA LEU A 49 3.40 -1.52 6.98
C LEU A 49 3.00 -0.59 5.84
N ASP A 50 3.95 0.18 5.33
CA ASP A 50 3.80 1.13 4.24
C ASP A 50 4.95 1.02 3.23
N LEU A 51 4.68 1.51 2.02
CA LEU A 51 5.66 1.53 0.94
C LEU A 51 6.30 2.92 0.90
N HIS A 52 7.59 2.94 1.14
CA HIS A 52 8.42 4.13 1.03
C HIS A 52 9.17 4.08 -0.32
N HIS A 53 9.01 5.11 -1.13
CA HIS A 53 9.75 5.24 -2.39
C HIS A 53 11.24 5.43 -2.12
N ARG A 54 12.11 4.66 -2.78
CA ARG A 54 13.57 4.83 -2.66
C ARG A 54 14.02 6.19 -3.21
N ASP A 55 13.40 6.59 -4.32
CA ASP A 55 13.58 7.90 -4.93
C ASP A 55 12.20 8.50 -5.22
N ASN A 56 11.95 9.68 -4.66
CA ASN A 56 10.71 10.40 -4.83
C ASN A 56 10.56 11.04 -6.21
N SER A 57 11.63 11.15 -7.01
CA SER A 57 11.62 11.73 -8.35
C SER A 57 11.15 10.75 -9.44
N ILE A 58 11.24 9.43 -9.18
CA ILE A 58 10.96 8.36 -10.16
C ILE A 58 9.54 7.78 -9.98
N LYS A 59 8.80 8.24 -8.97
CA LYS A 59 7.46 7.73 -8.67
C LYS A 59 6.43 8.19 -9.69
N GLU A 60 5.60 7.26 -10.15
CA GLU A 60 4.43 7.63 -10.96
C GLU A 60 3.23 7.95 -10.07
N PHE A 61 3.12 7.29 -8.90
CA PHE A 61 2.02 7.51 -7.96
C PHE A 61 2.33 6.98 -6.55
N GLY A 62 1.67 7.55 -5.55
CA GLY A 62 1.77 7.06 -4.17
C GLY A 62 1.08 5.70 -3.98
N LEU A 63 1.75 4.73 -3.37
CA LEU A 63 1.17 3.42 -2.99
C LEU A 63 0.45 3.42 -1.63
N SER A 64 -0.15 4.56 -1.28
CA SER A 64 -1.05 4.64 -0.13
C SER A 64 -2.38 3.94 -0.44
N VAL A 65 -3.22 3.75 0.59
CA VAL A 65 -4.58 3.19 0.44
C VAL A 65 -5.38 3.89 -0.67
N ARG A 66 -5.15 5.19 -0.91
CA ARG A 66 -5.81 5.96 -1.98
C ARG A 66 -5.28 5.63 -3.37
N GLY A 67 -4.00 5.29 -3.51
CA GLY A 67 -3.36 4.93 -4.77
C GLY A 67 -3.55 3.48 -5.21
N LEU A 68 -4.04 2.61 -4.31
CA LEU A 68 -4.41 1.21 -4.58
C LEU A 68 -5.77 1.10 -5.31
N THR A 69 -5.91 1.84 -6.41
CA THR A 69 -7.08 1.83 -7.31
C THR A 69 -6.71 1.37 -8.73
N ARG A 70 -5.43 1.15 -8.99
CA ARG A 70 -4.89 0.76 -10.31
C ARG A 70 -4.93 -0.77 -10.51
N SER A 71 -4.50 -1.21 -11.71
CA SER A 71 -4.30 -2.63 -12.00
C SER A 71 -3.17 -3.19 -11.13
N TRP A 72 -3.20 -4.50 -10.90
CA TRP A 72 -2.15 -5.18 -10.13
C TRP A 72 -0.76 -4.99 -10.76
N GLU A 73 -0.65 -5.08 -12.09
CA GLU A 73 0.60 -4.89 -12.82
C GLU A 73 1.22 -3.51 -12.57
N LYS A 74 0.42 -2.44 -12.66
CA LYS A 74 0.92 -1.08 -12.38
C LYS A 74 1.34 -0.93 -10.92
N ILE A 75 0.59 -1.53 -9.99
CA ILE A 75 0.94 -1.53 -8.57
C ILE A 75 2.25 -2.26 -8.34
N LYS A 76 2.47 -3.40 -9.00
CA LYS A 76 3.70 -4.18 -8.91
C LYS A 76 4.90 -3.37 -9.41
N LEU A 77 4.81 -2.79 -10.60
CA LEU A 77 5.86 -1.95 -11.18
C LEU A 77 6.24 -0.77 -10.30
N GLU A 78 5.24 -0.09 -9.72
CA GLU A 78 5.51 1.02 -8.81
C GLU A 78 6.06 0.51 -7.46
N ALA A 79 5.58 -0.64 -6.98
CA ALA A 79 6.10 -1.25 -5.77
C ALA A 79 7.57 -1.60 -5.93
N ASP A 80 8.03 -2.03 -7.11
CA ASP A 80 9.44 -2.33 -7.40
C ASP A 80 10.39 -1.16 -7.08
N LYS A 81 9.91 0.08 -7.20
CA LYS A 81 10.64 1.31 -6.83
C LYS A 81 10.60 1.64 -5.33
N CYS A 82 9.87 0.86 -4.55
CA CYS A 82 9.62 1.08 -3.13
C CYS A 82 10.24 0.00 -2.24
N VAL A 83 10.43 0.36 -0.97
CA VAL A 83 10.75 -0.54 0.14
C VAL A 83 9.58 -0.62 1.11
N LEU A 84 9.38 -1.79 1.72
CA LEU A 84 8.32 -2.02 2.69
C LEU A 84 8.86 -1.71 4.09
N VAL A 85 8.28 -0.72 4.76
CA VAL A 85 8.70 -0.27 6.09
C VAL A 85 7.51 -0.14 7.03
N CYS A 86 7.70 -0.27 8.34
CA CYS A 86 6.62 0.01 9.28
C CYS A 86 6.40 1.51 9.41
N ALA A 87 5.24 1.92 9.94
CA ALA A 87 4.87 3.32 10.10
C ALA A 87 5.90 4.14 10.91
N ASN A 88 6.59 3.52 11.88
CA ASN A 88 7.62 4.18 12.67
C ASN A 88 8.89 4.41 11.84
N CYS A 89 9.45 3.34 11.25
CA CYS A 89 10.62 3.46 10.38
C CYS A 89 10.36 4.37 9.18
N HIS A 90 9.13 4.38 8.64
CA HIS A 90 8.75 5.31 7.58
C HIS A 90 8.90 6.77 8.02
N ARG A 91 8.43 7.11 9.23
CA ARG A 91 8.58 8.46 9.80
C ARG A 91 10.04 8.78 10.12
N GLU A 92 10.79 7.81 10.65
CA GLU A 92 12.23 7.96 10.92
C GLU A 92 13.02 8.24 9.65
N ILE A 93 12.68 7.61 8.52
CA ILE A 93 13.30 7.92 7.22
C ILE A 93 13.02 9.37 6.81
N HIS A 94 11.78 9.83 6.88
CA HIS A 94 11.44 11.24 6.57
C HIS A 94 12.11 12.24 7.52
N ALA A 95 12.37 11.83 8.76
CA ALA A 95 13.09 12.63 9.76
C ALA A 95 14.62 12.53 9.64
N GLY A 96 15.15 11.71 8.72
CA GLY A 96 16.59 11.48 8.57
C GLY A 96 17.25 10.68 9.70
N ILE A 97 16.46 10.01 10.54
CA ILE A 97 16.92 9.19 11.68
C ILE A 97 17.32 7.79 11.21
N ALA A 98 16.49 7.18 10.35
CA ALA A 98 16.74 5.87 9.79
C ALA A 98 17.13 6.00 8.31
N GLN A 99 18.14 5.25 7.89
CA GLN A 99 18.53 5.14 6.49
C GLN A 99 18.16 3.76 5.97
N LEU A 100 17.75 3.71 4.71
CA LEU A 100 17.68 2.44 4.01
C LEU A 100 19.11 1.93 3.89
N SER A 101 19.35 0.69 4.33
CA SER A 101 20.61 0.02 4.06
C SER A 101 20.76 -0.08 2.54
N SER A 102 21.64 0.75 1.98
CA SER A 102 22.17 0.56 0.65
C SER A 102 22.84 -0.82 0.65
N GLU A 103 22.19 -1.83 0.07
CA GLU A 103 22.93 -3.06 -0.22
C GLU A 103 24.03 -2.71 -1.21
N ASN A 104 25.26 -3.08 -0.83
CA ASN A 104 26.50 -2.92 -1.60
C ASN A 104 26.42 -3.52 -2.99
#